data_AF-A0A251UE97-F1
#
_entry.id   AF-A0A251UE97-F1
#
_cell.length_a   1.000
_cell.length_b   1.000
_cell.length_c   1.000
_cell.angle_alpha   90.00
_cell.angle_beta   90.00
_cell.angle_gamma   90.00
#
_symmetry.space_group_name_H-M   'P 1'
#
loop_
_entity.id
_entity.type
_entity.pdbx_description
1 polymer ?
#
loop_
_entity_poly.entity_id
_entity_poly.type
_entity_poly.pdbx_seq_one_letter_code
_entity_poly.pdbx_strand_id
1 'polypeptide(L)'
;MDYCFRSLTRILTSTIFLAILLSSFSFTYTEAYYAQDPDGNITIKWDVISWTPDGYVAFVTIYNFQKYRYISHPGWTLSWSWAKKEVIWYMFGAQATEQGNCSSYTSATGIPHSCKKTPTTVDLLPDVPYNQQVANCCKGGVMSVRGLDPENYISSFQITVGNTGTTNYTIKVPRNFTFLDPHNPGHTCGPAIVGKQTKFITSDGRRVTQAIMTWNVTCTYSQFLVGKPPPACCTSPVRYINETFVPCYSCTCGCKNNVSHPESCVKDSPYFNGDNCVMPPSMPPYSPYQNPLNASTRLSFAFLTLLTMSLSVFFVFVYV
;
A
#
# COMPACT_ATOMS: atom_id res chain seq x y z
N MET A 1 76.45 1.85 -7.84
CA MET A 1 75.30 2.16 -6.97
C MET A 1 73.98 2.25 -7.75
N ASP A 2 74.02 2.35 -9.09
CA ASP A 2 72.85 2.60 -9.94
C ASP A 2 71.88 1.42 -10.12
N TYR A 3 72.38 0.17 -10.03
CA TYR A 3 71.54 -1.02 -10.13
C TYR A 3 70.58 -1.19 -8.93
N CYS A 4 71.00 -0.77 -7.74
CA CYS A 4 70.18 -0.84 -6.53
C CYS A 4 69.03 0.18 -6.58
N PHE A 5 69.32 1.39 -7.09
CA PHE A 5 68.34 2.47 -7.23
C PHE A 5 67.23 2.13 -8.23
N ARG A 6 67.57 1.47 -9.35
CA ARG A 6 66.63 1.06 -10.40
C ARG A 6 65.74 -0.11 -9.96
N SER A 7 66.25 -0.98 -9.08
CA SER A 7 65.47 -2.08 -8.49
C SER A 7 64.50 -1.57 -7.42
N LEU A 8 64.92 -0.64 -6.56
CA LEU A 8 64.05 -0.04 -5.54
C LEU A 8 62.88 0.73 -6.17
N THR A 9 63.13 1.49 -7.24
CA THR A 9 62.09 2.23 -7.95
C THR A 9 61.05 1.30 -8.59
N ARG A 10 61.47 0.17 -9.17
CA ARG A 10 60.53 -0.83 -9.74
C ARG A 10 59.64 -1.50 -8.68
N ILE A 11 60.20 -1.81 -7.50
CA ILE A 11 59.43 -2.40 -6.40
C ILE A 11 58.42 -1.38 -5.86
N LEU A 12 58.83 -0.12 -5.68
CA LEU A 12 57.97 0.96 -5.20
C LEU A 12 56.82 1.25 -6.17
N THR A 13 57.07 1.23 -7.49
CA THR A 13 56.01 1.40 -8.49
C THR A 13 55.02 0.23 -8.48
N SER A 14 55.49 -1.00 -8.29
CA SER A 14 54.63 -2.19 -8.27
C SER A 14 53.73 -2.25 -7.03
N THR A 15 54.22 -1.82 -5.87
CA THR A 15 53.43 -1.78 -4.63
C THR A 15 52.36 -0.68 -4.66
N ILE A 16 52.68 0.49 -5.22
CA ILE A 16 51.69 1.57 -5.44
C ILE A 16 50.59 1.09 -6.40
N PHE A 17 50.95 0.40 -7.48
CA PHE A 17 49.99 -0.11 -8.46
C PHE A 17 49.05 -1.17 -7.84
N LEU A 18 49.61 -2.07 -7.02
CA LEU A 18 48.83 -3.09 -6.31
C LEU A 18 47.88 -2.46 -5.27
N ALA A 19 48.31 -1.39 -4.58
CA ALA A 19 47.47 -0.67 -3.64
C ALA A 19 46.29 0.06 -4.31
N ILE A 20 46.49 0.59 -5.53
CA ILE A 20 45.42 1.22 -6.33
C ILE A 20 44.44 0.16 -6.88
N LEU A 21 44.94 -1.00 -7.30
CA LEU A 21 44.10 -2.13 -7.70
C LEU A 21 43.28 -2.67 -6.52
N LEU A 22 43.87 -2.80 -5.34
CA LEU A 22 43.16 -3.27 -4.14
C LEU A 22 42.11 -2.26 -3.65
N SER A 23 42.34 -0.95 -3.79
CA SER A 23 41.36 0.08 -3.38
C SER A 23 40.14 0.16 -4.32
N SER A 24 40.28 -0.29 -5.57
CA SER A 24 39.16 -0.35 -6.54
C SER A 24 38.22 -1.54 -6.33
N PHE A 25 38.60 -2.54 -5.51
CA PHE A 25 37.68 -3.60 -5.06
C PHE A 25 36.86 -3.20 -3.82
N SER A 26 37.13 -2.04 -3.20
CA SER A 26 36.41 -1.56 -2.02
C SER A 26 35.12 -0.77 -2.33
N PHE A 27 34.76 -0.63 -3.61
CA PHE A 27 33.49 0.01 -3.99
C PHE A 27 32.32 -0.95 -3.78
N THR A 28 31.76 -0.96 -2.58
CA THR A 28 30.45 -1.58 -2.36
C THR A 28 29.39 -0.79 -3.13
N TYR A 29 28.73 -1.45 -4.08
CA TYR A 29 27.58 -0.91 -4.79
C TYR A 29 26.45 -0.63 -3.80
N THR A 30 26.20 0.65 -3.50
CA THR A 30 24.96 1.04 -2.83
C THR A 30 23.91 1.27 -3.92
N GLU A 31 22.98 0.32 -4.08
CA GLU A 31 21.73 0.56 -4.82
C GLU A 31 21.10 1.85 -4.27
N ALA A 32 21.08 2.92 -5.07
CA ALA A 32 20.30 4.10 -4.73
C ALA A 32 18.82 3.71 -4.92
N TYR A 33 18.16 3.32 -3.83
CA TYR A 33 16.75 2.91 -3.84
C TYR A 33 15.88 4.05 -4.38
N TYR A 34 15.49 3.97 -5.65
CA TYR A 34 14.38 4.74 -6.16
C TYR A 34 13.11 4.21 -5.48
N ALA A 35 12.37 5.06 -4.78
CA ALA A 35 11.08 4.76 -4.14
C ALA A 35 9.94 4.42 -5.14
N GLN A 36 10.29 4.24 -6.42
CA GLN A 36 9.40 3.84 -7.48
C GLN A 36 9.27 2.32 -7.45
N ASP A 37 8.06 1.84 -7.19
CA ASP A 37 7.68 0.44 -7.33
C ASP A 37 6.81 0.34 -8.59
N PRO A 38 7.41 0.42 -9.80
CA PRO A 38 6.66 0.64 -11.04
C PRO A 38 5.68 -0.51 -11.35
N ASP A 39 6.00 -1.72 -10.90
CA ASP A 39 5.16 -2.91 -11.09
C ASP A 39 4.29 -3.21 -9.85
N GLY A 40 4.55 -2.54 -8.73
CA GLY A 40 3.88 -2.75 -7.47
C GLY A 40 2.45 -2.24 -7.47
N ASN A 41 1.52 -3.12 -7.13
CA ASN A 41 0.10 -2.78 -7.07
C ASN A 41 -0.64 -3.58 -5.99
N ILE A 42 -1.80 -3.06 -5.62
CA ILE A 42 -2.82 -3.83 -4.90
C ILE A 42 -3.80 -4.34 -5.95
N THR A 43 -4.05 -5.64 -5.98
CA THR A 43 -5.06 -6.24 -6.86
C THR A 43 -6.23 -6.74 -6.03
N ILE A 44 -7.43 -6.24 -6.33
CA ILE A 44 -8.69 -6.74 -5.78
C ILE A 44 -9.33 -7.64 -6.82
N LYS A 45 -9.52 -8.91 -6.48
CA LYS A 45 -10.19 -9.90 -7.31
C LYS A 45 -11.57 -10.21 -6.73
N TRP A 46 -12.58 -10.11 -7.57
CA TRP A 46 -13.97 -10.35 -7.23
C TRP A 46 -14.47 -11.58 -7.98
N ASP A 47 -14.58 -12.70 -7.29
CA ASP A 47 -14.98 -13.99 -7.85
C ASP A 47 -16.45 -14.29 -7.48
N VAL A 48 -17.36 -14.26 -8.45
CA VAL A 48 -18.76 -14.69 -8.25
C VAL A 48 -18.80 -16.22 -8.27
N ILE A 49 -19.18 -16.85 -7.16
CA ILE A 49 -19.07 -18.30 -6.96
C ILE A 49 -20.40 -19.05 -6.99
N SER A 50 -21.52 -18.37 -6.69
CA SER A 50 -22.85 -18.96 -6.77
C SER A 50 -23.92 -17.87 -6.92
N TRP A 51 -25.07 -18.25 -7.48
CA TRP A 51 -26.25 -17.39 -7.50
C TRP A 51 -27.09 -17.56 -6.23
N THR A 52 -27.80 -16.51 -5.83
CA THR A 52 -28.87 -16.54 -4.83
C THR A 52 -30.20 -16.18 -5.53
N PRO A 53 -31.36 -16.36 -4.87
CA PRO A 53 -32.66 -16.02 -5.47
C PRO A 53 -32.79 -14.56 -5.93
N ASP A 54 -32.05 -13.65 -5.30
CA ASP A 54 -32.11 -12.21 -5.52
C ASP A 54 -30.73 -11.60 -5.85
N GLY A 55 -29.72 -12.44 -6.09
CA GLY A 55 -28.39 -11.99 -6.40
C GLY A 55 -27.31 -13.06 -6.48
N TYR A 56 -26.18 -12.86 -5.80
CA TYR A 56 -25.03 -13.76 -5.87
C TYR A 56 -24.16 -13.75 -4.61
N VAL A 57 -23.38 -14.81 -4.45
CA VAL A 57 -22.28 -14.88 -3.48
C VAL A 57 -20.96 -14.67 -4.22
N ALA A 58 -20.09 -13.83 -3.68
CA ALA A 58 -18.76 -13.60 -4.21
C ALA A 58 -17.68 -13.73 -3.14
N PHE A 59 -16.51 -14.15 -3.58
CA PHE A 59 -15.28 -14.14 -2.81
C PHE A 59 -14.43 -12.96 -3.28
N VAL A 60 -14.09 -12.05 -2.36
CA VAL A 60 -13.28 -10.87 -2.65
C VAL A 60 -11.91 -11.11 -2.05
N THR A 61 -10.88 -11.11 -2.90
CA THR A 61 -9.49 -11.32 -2.51
C THR A 61 -8.65 -10.10 -2.84
N ILE A 62 -7.92 -9.60 -1.87
CA ILE A 62 -7.00 -8.49 -1.99
C ILE A 62 -5.59 -9.06 -1.94
N TYR A 63 -4.78 -8.70 -2.93
CA TYR A 63 -3.38 -9.08 -3.04
C TYR A 63 -2.50 -7.86 -2.93
N ASN A 64 -1.47 -7.93 -2.09
CA ASN A 64 -0.42 -6.94 -2.05
C ASN A 64 0.78 -7.40 -2.89
N PHE A 65 0.88 -6.90 -4.12
CA PHE A 65 2.00 -7.13 -5.05
C PHE A 65 3.03 -6.01 -5.02
N GLN A 66 2.96 -5.12 -4.04
CA GLN A 66 4.00 -4.13 -3.83
C GLN A 66 5.26 -4.82 -3.30
N LYS A 67 6.43 -4.22 -3.56
CA LYS A 67 7.72 -4.78 -3.15
C LYS A 67 8.17 -4.31 -1.77
N TYR A 68 7.78 -3.09 -1.39
CA TYR A 68 8.31 -2.41 -0.20
C TYR A 68 7.23 -1.82 0.73
N ARG A 69 5.95 -1.86 0.34
CA ARG A 69 4.85 -1.26 1.10
C ARG A 69 3.98 -2.36 1.70
N TYR A 70 4.25 -2.68 2.96
CA TYR A 70 3.36 -3.50 3.77
C TYR A 70 2.23 -2.62 4.33
N ILE A 71 1.09 -3.23 4.57
CA ILE A 71 -0.06 -2.57 5.18
C ILE A 71 -0.05 -2.94 6.65
N SER A 72 0.28 -1.97 7.51
CA SER A 72 0.26 -2.12 8.95
C SER A 72 -1.10 -1.76 9.55
N HIS A 73 -1.29 -2.11 10.83
CA HIS A 73 -2.43 -1.67 11.62
C HIS A 73 -2.62 -0.14 11.47
N PRO A 74 -3.83 0.39 11.23
CA PRO A 74 -5.14 -0.26 11.42
C PRO A 74 -5.66 -1.06 10.22
N GLY A 75 -4.79 -1.33 9.23
CA GLY A 75 -5.10 -2.20 8.10
C GLY A 75 -5.74 -1.48 6.92
N TRP A 76 -6.02 -2.24 5.86
CA TRP A 76 -6.66 -1.70 4.67
C TRP A 76 -8.13 -1.37 4.91
N THR A 77 -8.62 -0.39 4.14
CA THR A 77 -10.06 -0.11 3.99
C THR A 77 -10.41 -0.14 2.51
N LEU A 78 -11.46 -0.90 2.15
CA LEU A 78 -11.92 -1.07 0.78
C LEU A 78 -13.34 -0.52 0.65
N SER A 79 -13.56 0.36 -0.32
CA SER A 79 -14.89 0.83 -0.69
C SER A 79 -15.12 0.72 -2.20
N TRP A 80 -16.38 0.68 -2.60
CA TRP A 80 -16.81 0.66 -3.99
C TRP A 80 -18.20 1.26 -4.10
N SER A 81 -18.68 1.47 -5.33
CA SER A 81 -20.03 1.93 -5.64
C SER A 81 -20.81 0.83 -6.35
N TRP A 82 -22.00 0.51 -5.84
CA TRP A 82 -22.93 -0.37 -6.54
C TRP A 82 -23.42 0.26 -7.84
N ALA A 83 -23.71 -0.54 -8.88
CA ALA A 83 -24.16 0.00 -10.16
C ALA A 83 -25.64 0.40 -10.14
N LYS A 84 -26.49 -0.32 -9.40
CA LYS A 84 -27.95 -0.16 -9.31
C LYS A 84 -28.40 0.05 -7.85
N LYS A 85 -29.18 -0.84 -7.24
CA LYS A 85 -29.68 -0.75 -5.86
C LYS A 85 -29.33 -2.00 -5.07
N GLU A 86 -28.15 -2.55 -5.38
CA GLU A 86 -27.59 -3.72 -4.72
C GLU A 86 -27.37 -3.44 -3.23
N VAL A 87 -27.50 -4.49 -2.42
CA VAL A 87 -27.28 -4.46 -0.98
C VAL A 87 -26.37 -5.61 -0.56
N ILE A 88 -25.80 -5.50 0.63
CA ILE A 88 -25.02 -6.57 1.24
C ILE A 88 -25.93 -7.30 2.23
N TRP A 89 -26.27 -8.55 1.93
CA TRP A 89 -27.03 -9.38 2.87
C TRP A 89 -26.15 -9.87 4.02
N TYR A 90 -25.00 -10.45 3.69
CA TYR A 90 -24.10 -11.08 4.65
C TYR A 90 -22.63 -10.87 4.25
N MET A 91 -21.75 -10.87 5.24
CA MET A 91 -20.29 -10.85 5.06
C MET A 91 -19.62 -11.84 6.02
N PHE A 92 -18.54 -12.46 5.54
CA PHE A 92 -17.67 -13.33 6.35
C PHE A 92 -16.22 -12.94 6.10
N GLY A 93 -15.41 -12.87 7.15
CA GLY A 93 -14.01 -12.43 7.11
C GLY A 93 -13.80 -10.92 7.12
N ALA A 94 -14.79 -10.14 6.72
CA ALA A 94 -14.78 -8.67 6.78
C ALA A 94 -16.17 -8.16 7.19
N GLN A 95 -16.26 -6.87 7.50
CA GLN A 95 -17.52 -6.20 7.80
C GLN A 95 -17.60 -4.82 7.14
N ALA A 96 -18.80 -4.44 6.71
CA ALA A 96 -19.10 -3.06 6.38
C ALA A 96 -19.07 -2.19 7.65
N THR A 97 -18.47 -1.01 7.57
CA THR A 97 -18.36 -0.08 8.71
C THR A 97 -19.70 0.59 9.05
N GLU A 98 -20.61 0.69 8.07
CA GLU A 98 -21.91 1.30 8.23
C GLU A 98 -23.01 0.49 7.51
N GLN A 99 -24.16 0.34 8.18
CA GLN A 99 -25.33 -0.29 7.59
C GLN A 99 -26.05 0.64 6.60
N GLY A 100 -26.16 1.93 6.90
CA GLY A 100 -26.93 2.89 6.10
C GLY A 100 -28.45 2.72 6.23
N ASN A 101 -29.21 3.32 5.31
CA ASN A 101 -30.67 3.31 5.36
C ASN A 101 -31.24 2.03 4.71
N CYS A 102 -31.57 1.05 5.55
CA CYS A 102 -32.24 -0.19 5.15
C CYS A 102 -33.76 -0.18 5.41
N SER A 103 -34.40 0.97 5.58
CA SER A 103 -35.82 1.05 5.99
C SER A 103 -36.82 0.41 5.02
N SER A 104 -36.43 0.20 3.76
CA SER A 104 -37.24 -0.50 2.77
C SER A 104 -37.36 -2.02 3.03
N TYR A 105 -36.56 -2.57 3.96
CA TYR A 105 -36.56 -3.97 4.33
C TYR A 105 -37.30 -4.17 5.65
N THR A 106 -38.08 -5.25 5.73
CA THR A 106 -38.85 -5.59 6.92
C THR A 106 -38.15 -6.69 7.72
N SER A 107 -38.47 -6.82 9.01
CA SER A 107 -37.94 -7.92 9.83
C SER A 107 -38.32 -9.30 9.30
N ALA A 108 -39.47 -9.43 8.63
CA ALA A 108 -39.93 -10.67 7.99
C ALA A 108 -39.03 -11.11 6.82
N THR A 109 -38.47 -10.15 6.07
CA THR A 109 -37.53 -10.41 4.96
C THR A 109 -36.07 -10.49 5.41
N GLY A 110 -35.78 -10.13 6.66
CA GLY A 110 -34.43 -9.86 7.14
C GLY A 110 -33.94 -8.46 6.76
N ILE A 111 -33.07 -7.89 7.59
CA ILE A 111 -32.43 -6.60 7.35
C ILE A 111 -31.02 -6.87 6.78
N PRO A 112 -30.65 -6.29 5.63
CA PRO A 112 -29.31 -6.46 5.07
C PRO A 112 -28.20 -5.93 6.00
N HIS A 113 -27.02 -6.55 5.94
CA HIS A 113 -25.79 -6.08 6.59
C HIS A 113 -25.46 -4.63 6.22
N SER A 114 -25.65 -4.25 4.95
CA SER A 114 -25.50 -2.84 4.51
C SER A 114 -26.35 -2.53 3.27
N CYS A 115 -27.03 -1.38 3.31
CA CYS A 115 -27.79 -0.79 2.20
C CYS A 115 -27.12 0.48 1.66
N LYS A 116 -25.88 0.79 2.08
CA LYS A 116 -25.13 1.91 1.52
C LYS A 116 -24.88 1.68 0.03
N LYS A 117 -25.14 2.72 -0.77
CA LYS A 117 -24.80 2.76 -2.20
C LYS A 117 -23.28 2.62 -2.43
N THR A 118 -22.50 3.16 -1.50
CA THR A 118 -21.04 3.11 -1.47
C THR A 118 -20.56 2.54 -0.13
N PRO A 119 -20.61 1.21 0.07
CA PRO A 119 -20.19 0.62 1.34
C PRO A 119 -18.68 0.78 1.53
N THR A 120 -18.27 0.91 2.78
CA THR A 120 -16.87 0.87 3.20
C THR A 120 -16.67 -0.38 4.04
N THR A 121 -15.62 -1.14 3.76
CA THR A 121 -15.38 -2.45 4.36
C THR A 121 -13.98 -2.55 4.94
N VAL A 122 -13.90 -3.24 6.08
CA VAL A 122 -12.68 -3.51 6.82
C VAL A 122 -12.63 -4.99 7.17
N ASP A 123 -11.42 -5.53 7.23
CA ASP A 123 -11.19 -6.90 7.69
C ASP A 123 -11.60 -7.08 9.15
N LEU A 124 -11.97 -8.30 9.53
CA LEU A 124 -12.23 -8.63 10.93
C LEU A 124 -10.91 -8.73 11.73
N LEU A 125 -11.02 -8.71 13.06
CA LEU A 125 -9.87 -8.91 13.96
C LEU A 125 -9.58 -10.42 14.18
N PRO A 126 -8.38 -10.81 14.65
CA PRO A 126 -7.97 -12.23 14.79
C PRO A 126 -8.82 -13.10 15.71
N ASP A 127 -9.60 -12.53 16.63
CA ASP A 127 -10.34 -13.26 17.66
C ASP A 127 -11.81 -13.55 17.27
N VAL A 128 -12.17 -13.40 16.00
CA VAL A 128 -13.55 -13.68 15.56
C VAL A 128 -13.88 -15.17 15.57
N PRO A 129 -15.13 -15.54 15.89
CA PRO A 129 -15.58 -16.94 15.86
C PRO A 129 -15.33 -17.63 14.51
N TYR A 130 -15.02 -18.94 14.54
CA TYR A 130 -14.69 -19.73 13.34
C TYR A 130 -15.76 -19.67 12.24
N ASN A 131 -17.04 -19.59 12.60
CA ASN A 131 -18.15 -19.47 11.64
C ASN A 131 -18.21 -18.11 10.92
N GLN A 132 -17.41 -17.14 11.35
CA GLN A 132 -17.25 -15.83 10.71
C GLN A 132 -15.95 -15.72 9.91
N GLN A 133 -15.08 -16.74 9.96
CA GLN A 133 -13.79 -16.74 9.29
C GLN A 133 -13.89 -17.31 7.87
N VAL A 134 -13.03 -16.80 7.00
CA VAL A 134 -12.72 -17.39 5.69
C VAL A 134 -11.20 -17.48 5.53
N ALA A 135 -10.73 -18.21 4.53
CA ALA A 135 -9.29 -18.30 4.25
C ALA A 135 -8.67 -16.89 4.11
N ASN A 136 -7.48 -16.68 4.68
CA ASN A 136 -6.70 -15.43 4.64
C ASN A 136 -7.42 -14.18 5.18
N CYS A 137 -8.51 -14.31 5.93
CA CYS A 137 -9.15 -13.16 6.57
C CYS A 137 -8.55 -12.84 7.93
N CYS A 138 -9.15 -11.83 8.55
CA CYS A 138 -9.25 -11.67 9.97
C CYS A 138 -7.93 -11.27 10.65
N LYS A 139 -7.10 -10.51 9.92
CA LYS A 139 -5.81 -10.00 10.40
C LYS A 139 -5.89 -8.52 10.77
N GLY A 140 -7.10 -7.99 10.95
CA GLY A 140 -7.32 -6.55 11.12
C GLY A 140 -6.83 -5.73 9.93
N GLY A 141 -6.83 -6.31 8.74
CA GLY A 141 -6.47 -5.64 7.50
C GLY A 141 -4.97 -5.49 7.29
N VAL A 142 -4.15 -6.12 8.15
CA VAL A 142 -2.70 -6.15 7.99
C VAL A 142 -2.32 -7.09 6.85
N MET A 143 -1.45 -6.61 5.97
CA MET A 143 -0.97 -7.38 4.81
C MET A 143 0.53 -7.16 4.61
N SER A 144 1.27 -8.24 4.47
CA SER A 144 2.67 -8.18 4.06
C SER A 144 2.80 -7.96 2.55
N VAL A 145 4.04 -7.87 2.07
CA VAL A 145 4.39 -7.92 0.65
C VAL A 145 4.75 -9.34 0.25
N ARG A 146 4.40 -9.75 -0.98
CA ARG A 146 4.62 -11.12 -1.47
C ARG A 146 6.07 -11.61 -1.29
N GLY A 147 7.05 -10.75 -1.53
CA GLY A 147 8.47 -11.12 -1.47
C GLY A 147 9.01 -11.31 -0.05
N LEU A 148 8.35 -10.74 0.96
CA LEU A 148 8.75 -10.83 2.37
C LEU A 148 8.03 -11.98 3.08
N ASP A 149 6.71 -12.06 2.88
CA ASP A 149 5.89 -13.10 3.48
C ASP A 149 4.84 -13.58 2.45
N PRO A 150 5.11 -14.71 1.76
CA PRO A 150 4.22 -15.31 0.79
C PRO A 150 2.89 -15.82 1.35
N GLU A 151 2.74 -15.97 2.67
CA GLU A 151 1.48 -16.43 3.26
C GLU A 151 0.59 -15.23 3.66
N ASN A 152 1.20 -14.10 4.01
CA ASN A 152 0.46 -12.96 4.56
C ASN A 152 0.28 -11.76 3.61
N TYR A 153 0.64 -11.87 2.33
CA TYR A 153 0.36 -10.84 1.32
C TYR A 153 -1.09 -10.86 0.78
N ILE A 154 -1.91 -11.79 1.25
CA ILE A 154 -3.30 -12.00 0.83
C ILE A 154 -4.24 -11.65 1.99
N SER A 155 -5.35 -10.98 1.66
CA SER A 155 -6.50 -10.82 2.54
C SER A 155 -7.77 -11.15 1.76
N SER A 156 -8.76 -11.80 2.38
CA SER A 156 -10.01 -12.10 1.69
C SER A 156 -11.23 -12.15 2.59
N PHE A 157 -12.38 -11.93 1.97
CA PHE A 157 -13.69 -12.02 2.60
C PHE A 157 -14.73 -12.54 1.61
N GLN A 158 -15.81 -13.10 2.14
CA GLN A 158 -16.97 -13.49 1.35
C GLN A 158 -18.09 -12.47 1.53
N ILE A 159 -18.82 -12.21 0.47
CA ILE A 159 -19.94 -11.28 0.44
C ILE A 159 -21.14 -11.89 -0.29
N THR A 160 -22.32 -11.75 0.30
CA THR A 160 -23.59 -12.09 -0.35
C THR A 160 -24.29 -10.80 -0.77
N VAL A 161 -24.45 -10.62 -2.08
CA VAL A 161 -25.00 -9.41 -2.69
C VAL A 161 -26.42 -9.67 -3.16
N GLY A 162 -27.36 -8.82 -2.72
CA GLY A 162 -28.77 -8.86 -3.11
C GLY A 162 -29.17 -7.75 -4.06
N ASN A 163 -30.44 -7.74 -4.46
CA ASN A 163 -31.03 -6.80 -5.42
C ASN A 163 -30.25 -6.70 -6.74
N THR A 164 -29.71 -7.82 -7.19
CA THR A 164 -29.03 -7.92 -8.47
C THR A 164 -29.68 -8.97 -9.35
N GLY A 165 -29.35 -8.95 -10.63
CA GLY A 165 -29.82 -9.99 -11.53
C GLY A 165 -29.18 -11.34 -11.19
N THR A 166 -29.90 -12.42 -11.43
CA THR A 166 -29.49 -13.80 -11.12
C THR A 166 -28.79 -14.50 -12.30
N THR A 167 -28.42 -13.74 -13.34
CA THR A 167 -27.75 -14.26 -14.53
C THR A 167 -26.52 -13.43 -14.88
N ASN A 168 -25.60 -14.07 -15.60
CA ASN A 168 -24.37 -13.47 -16.13
C ASN A 168 -24.62 -12.20 -16.97
N TYR A 169 -25.75 -12.08 -17.67
CA TYR A 169 -26.05 -10.90 -18.49
C TYR A 169 -26.65 -9.72 -17.70
N THR A 170 -27.24 -9.98 -16.54
CA THR A 170 -28.04 -9.00 -15.78
C THR A 170 -27.26 -8.34 -14.64
N ILE A 171 -26.27 -9.05 -14.11
CA ILE A 171 -25.31 -8.57 -13.12
C ILE A 171 -24.48 -7.40 -13.67
N LYS A 172 -24.24 -6.40 -12.84
CA LYS A 172 -23.35 -5.29 -13.15
C LYS A 172 -22.18 -5.30 -12.18
N VAL A 173 -20.98 -5.15 -12.72
CA VAL A 173 -19.77 -5.06 -11.92
C VAL A 173 -19.81 -3.80 -11.04
N PRO A 174 -19.37 -3.87 -9.77
CA PRO A 174 -19.20 -2.68 -8.95
C PRO A 174 -18.22 -1.70 -9.60
N ARG A 175 -18.34 -0.42 -9.26
CA ARG A 175 -17.57 0.68 -9.88
C ARG A 175 -16.88 1.51 -8.82
N ASN A 176 -15.94 2.35 -9.24
CA ASN A 176 -15.31 3.35 -8.37
C ASN A 176 -14.74 2.73 -7.09
N PHE A 177 -13.93 1.68 -7.26
CA PHE A 177 -13.22 1.10 -6.12
C PHE A 177 -12.25 2.11 -5.54
N THR A 178 -12.18 2.19 -4.22
CA THR A 178 -11.21 2.98 -3.49
C THR A 178 -10.53 2.07 -2.47
N PHE A 179 -9.20 2.08 -2.50
CA PHE A 179 -8.38 1.34 -1.56
C PHE A 179 -7.61 2.34 -0.72
N LEU A 180 -7.77 2.26 0.59
CA LEU A 180 -7.11 3.15 1.53
C LEU A 180 -6.17 2.33 2.41
N ASP A 181 -4.90 2.70 2.36
CA ASP A 181 -3.90 2.38 3.37
C ASP A 181 -3.70 3.66 4.22
N PRO A 182 -4.07 3.65 5.51
CA PRO A 182 -3.91 4.79 6.40
C PRO A 182 -2.47 5.31 6.51
N HIS A 183 -1.47 4.43 6.34
CA HIS A 183 -0.05 4.81 6.43
C HIS A 183 0.47 5.34 5.10
N ASN A 184 0.02 4.77 3.99
CA ASN A 184 0.43 5.14 2.65
C ASN A 184 -0.77 5.60 1.81
N PRO A 185 -1.31 6.81 2.06
CA PRO A 185 -2.35 7.37 1.22
C PRO A 185 -1.81 7.55 -0.21
N GLY A 186 -2.66 7.49 -1.23
CA GLY A 186 -2.24 7.72 -2.63
C GLY A 186 -2.45 6.55 -3.59
N HIS A 187 -3.15 5.50 -3.17
CA HIS A 187 -3.62 4.46 -4.08
C HIS A 187 -4.75 5.01 -4.96
N THR A 188 -4.67 4.72 -6.26
CA THR A 188 -5.76 4.97 -7.22
C THR A 188 -6.10 3.67 -7.91
N CYS A 189 -7.38 3.30 -7.89
CA CYS A 189 -7.87 2.08 -8.52
C CYS A 189 -8.43 2.35 -9.91
N GLY A 190 -8.09 1.47 -10.85
CA GLY A 190 -8.67 1.44 -12.18
C GLY A 190 -10.10 0.86 -12.20
N PRO A 191 -10.72 0.78 -13.38
CA PRO A 191 -11.99 0.08 -13.55
C PRO A 191 -11.82 -1.43 -13.33
N ALA A 192 -12.91 -2.08 -12.93
CA ALA A 192 -12.96 -3.53 -12.86
C ALA A 192 -12.95 -4.15 -14.27
N ILE A 193 -11.96 -5.00 -14.53
CA ILE A 193 -11.79 -5.70 -15.81
C ILE A 193 -12.24 -7.15 -15.68
N VAL A 194 -12.86 -7.71 -16.72
CA VAL A 194 -13.23 -9.12 -16.75
C VAL A 194 -11.96 -9.97 -16.83
N GLY A 195 -11.74 -10.79 -15.80
CA GLY A 195 -10.62 -11.70 -15.70
C GLY A 195 -10.99 -13.12 -16.13
N LYS A 196 -9.98 -13.98 -16.20
CA LYS A 196 -10.18 -15.42 -16.33
C LYS A 196 -10.85 -15.95 -15.06
N GLN A 197 -11.88 -16.77 -15.23
CA GLN A 197 -12.58 -17.42 -14.13
C GLN A 197 -11.61 -18.18 -13.21
N THR A 198 -11.61 -17.81 -11.93
CA THR A 198 -10.78 -18.46 -10.89
C THR A 198 -11.22 -19.90 -10.68
N LYS A 199 -10.26 -20.81 -10.54
CA LYS A 199 -10.51 -22.19 -10.10
C LYS A 199 -10.20 -22.31 -8.61
N PHE A 200 -11.14 -22.86 -7.86
CA PHE A 200 -10.98 -23.17 -6.44
C PHE A 200 -10.80 -24.67 -6.31
N ILE A 201 -9.72 -25.07 -5.67
CA ILE A 201 -9.41 -26.46 -5.38
C ILE A 201 -9.75 -26.69 -3.91
N THR A 202 -10.50 -27.75 -3.62
CA THR A 202 -10.79 -28.12 -2.24
C THR A 202 -9.52 -28.49 -1.49
N SER A 203 -9.53 -28.36 -0.16
CA SER A 203 -8.36 -28.65 0.68
C SER A 203 -7.86 -30.10 0.55
N ASP A 204 -8.74 -31.04 0.25
CA ASP A 204 -8.41 -32.44 -0.03
C ASP A 204 -7.89 -32.70 -1.46
N GLY A 205 -7.87 -31.66 -2.32
CA GLY A 205 -7.41 -31.72 -3.70
C GLY A 205 -8.35 -32.43 -4.68
N ARG A 206 -9.50 -32.95 -4.22
CA ARG A 206 -10.34 -33.86 -5.02
C ARG A 206 -11.35 -33.15 -5.90
N ARG A 207 -11.80 -31.95 -5.52
CA ARG A 207 -12.84 -31.20 -6.22
C ARG A 207 -12.29 -29.85 -6.67
N VAL A 208 -12.54 -29.54 -7.94
CA VAL A 208 -12.27 -28.22 -8.51
C VAL A 208 -13.61 -27.57 -8.83
N THR A 209 -13.89 -26.44 -8.19
CA THR A 209 -14.98 -25.55 -8.58
C THR A 209 -14.41 -24.33 -9.30
N GLN A 210 -15.26 -23.58 -9.98
CA GLN A 210 -14.84 -22.44 -10.78
C GLN A 210 -15.79 -21.27 -10.53
N ALA A 211 -15.22 -20.07 -10.45
CA ALA A 211 -16.00 -18.85 -10.41
C ALA A 211 -16.85 -18.74 -11.68
N ILE A 212 -18.10 -18.35 -11.53
CA ILE A 212 -19.02 -18.05 -12.62
C ILE A 212 -18.52 -16.80 -13.35
N MET A 213 -18.00 -15.83 -12.61
CA MET A 213 -17.34 -14.63 -13.13
C MET A 213 -16.19 -14.21 -12.24
N THR A 214 -15.18 -13.62 -12.85
CA THR A 214 -14.05 -13.01 -12.13
C THR A 214 -13.84 -11.61 -12.66
N TRP A 215 -13.73 -10.64 -11.77
CA TRP A 215 -13.29 -9.29 -12.09
C TRP A 215 -12.04 -8.93 -11.32
N ASN A 216 -11.11 -8.25 -11.97
CA ASN A 216 -9.89 -7.74 -11.35
C ASN A 216 -9.93 -6.22 -11.33
N VAL A 217 -9.53 -5.64 -10.23
CA VAL A 217 -9.32 -4.20 -10.06
C VAL A 217 -7.89 -4.02 -9.61
N THR A 218 -7.13 -3.20 -10.34
CA THR A 218 -5.74 -2.90 -9.99
C THR A 218 -5.68 -1.49 -9.42
N CYS A 219 -5.09 -1.36 -8.24
CA CYS A 219 -4.82 -0.09 -7.57
C CYS A 219 -3.32 0.15 -7.52
N THR A 220 -2.89 1.24 -8.14
CA THR A 220 -1.48 1.64 -8.19
C THR A 220 -1.22 2.78 -7.22
N TYR A 221 -0.07 2.75 -6.57
CA TYR A 221 0.36 3.83 -5.69
C TYR A 221 1.03 4.95 -6.49
N SER A 222 0.63 6.21 -6.27
CA SER A 222 1.26 7.37 -6.90
C SER A 222 1.75 8.38 -5.87
N GLN A 223 3.07 8.58 -5.81
CA GLN A 223 3.70 9.58 -4.95
C GLN A 223 3.26 11.03 -5.26
N PHE A 224 2.84 11.31 -6.49
CA PHE A 224 2.32 12.62 -6.88
C PHE A 224 1.00 12.97 -6.21
N LEU A 225 0.21 11.97 -5.81
CA LEU A 225 -1.02 12.17 -5.05
C LEU A 225 -0.72 12.49 -3.58
N VAL A 226 0.42 12.01 -3.06
CA VAL A 226 0.89 12.27 -1.68
C VAL A 226 1.57 13.63 -1.56
N GLY A 227 2.24 14.08 -2.62
CA GLY A 227 2.85 15.40 -2.70
C GLY A 227 1.86 16.56 -2.85
N LYS A 228 0.56 16.28 -3.02
CA LYS A 228 -0.46 17.32 -2.82
C LYS A 228 -0.62 17.52 -1.33
N PRO A 229 -0.32 18.70 -0.77
CA PRO A 229 -0.61 18.94 0.63
C PRO A 229 -2.09 18.65 0.87
N PRO A 230 -2.47 18.02 2.00
CA PRO A 230 -3.86 18.01 2.40
C PRO A 230 -4.39 19.45 2.35
N PRO A 231 -5.66 19.70 1.99
CA PRO A 231 -6.19 21.05 2.02
C PRO A 231 -5.85 21.63 3.40
N ALA A 232 -5.08 22.72 3.40
CA ALA A 232 -4.53 23.31 4.61
C ALA A 232 -5.66 23.43 5.63
N CYS A 233 -5.43 22.93 6.86
CA CYS A 233 -6.40 23.00 7.95
C CYS A 233 -7.05 24.38 7.98
N CYS A 234 -8.35 24.45 7.74
CA CYS A 234 -9.09 25.70 7.80
C CYS A 234 -9.26 26.10 9.27
N THR A 235 -8.41 26.98 9.77
CA THR A 235 -8.74 27.77 10.95
C THR A 235 -9.71 28.87 10.52
N SER A 236 -11.02 28.62 10.59
CA SER A 236 -11.99 29.71 10.43
C SER A 236 -12.30 30.33 11.79
N PRO A 237 -12.05 31.64 12.01
CA PRO A 237 -12.88 32.38 12.95
C PRO A 237 -14.29 32.41 12.38
N VAL A 238 -15.26 31.94 13.15
CA VAL A 238 -16.66 31.82 12.74
C VAL A 238 -17.16 33.12 12.13
N ARG A 239 -17.48 33.11 10.83
CA ARG A 239 -18.42 34.06 10.23
C ARG A 239 -19.26 33.33 9.19
N TYR A 240 -20.54 33.20 9.52
CA TYR A 240 -21.60 32.58 8.74
C TYR A 240 -21.76 33.29 7.40
N ILE A 241 -21.34 32.70 6.27
CA ILE A 241 -21.90 33.03 4.94
C ILE A 241 -21.88 31.77 4.05
N ASN A 242 -23.08 31.25 3.81
CA ASN A 242 -23.58 30.41 2.70
C ASN A 242 -22.83 29.15 2.22
N GLU A 243 -23.62 28.08 2.13
CA GLU A 243 -23.25 26.68 1.88
C GLU A 243 -22.58 26.42 0.52
N THR A 244 -21.31 26.03 0.56
CA THR A 244 -20.75 25.05 -0.39
C THR A 244 -19.91 24.07 0.41
N PHE A 245 -20.50 22.89 0.66
CA PHE A 245 -19.91 21.81 1.46
C PHE A 245 -18.64 21.26 0.81
N VAL A 246 -17.47 21.67 1.31
CA VAL A 246 -16.25 20.86 1.26
C VAL A 246 -16.17 20.13 2.60
N PRO A 247 -16.19 18.79 2.65
CA PRO A 247 -16.09 18.08 3.93
C PRO A 247 -14.67 18.23 4.46
N CYS A 248 -14.45 19.20 5.35
CA CYS A 248 -13.35 19.14 6.30
C CYS A 248 -13.64 18.00 7.27
N TYR A 249 -12.74 17.04 7.39
CA TYR A 249 -12.78 16.09 8.50
C TYR A 249 -12.69 16.88 9.80
N SER A 250 -13.72 16.79 10.64
CA SER A 250 -13.83 17.54 11.88
C SER A 250 -12.70 17.20 12.85
N CYS A 251 -11.64 18.01 12.90
CA CYS A 251 -10.73 18.02 14.04
C CYS A 251 -11.30 18.97 15.10
N THR A 252 -12.11 18.43 16.01
CA THR A 252 -12.59 19.17 17.18
C THR A 252 -11.46 19.23 18.22
N CYS A 253 -10.73 20.34 18.30
CA CYS A 253 -9.70 20.54 19.32
C CYS A 253 -10.35 20.97 20.65
N GLY A 254 -10.11 20.22 21.73
CA GLY A 254 -10.65 20.56 23.05
C GLY A 254 -10.42 19.54 24.17
N CYS A 255 -9.21 19.00 24.36
CA CYS A 255 -8.86 18.35 25.65
C CYS A 255 -8.51 19.46 26.67
N LYS A 256 -9.29 19.63 27.74
CA LYS A 256 -8.89 20.44 28.91
C LYS A 256 -8.12 19.54 29.88
N ASN A 257 -6.83 19.83 30.08
CA ASN A 257 -6.02 19.17 31.10
C ASN A 257 -6.49 19.62 32.50
N ASN A 258 -7.21 18.75 33.23
CA ASN A 258 -7.38 18.92 34.68
C ASN A 258 -6.51 17.88 35.40
N VAL A 259 -5.69 18.37 36.33
CA VAL A 259 -4.55 17.69 36.98
C VAL A 259 -4.96 16.57 37.97
N SER A 260 -6.21 16.10 37.94
CA SER A 260 -6.71 15.19 38.98
C SER A 260 -7.16 13.79 38.55
N HIS A 261 -7.17 13.41 37.26
CA HIS A 261 -7.33 12.01 36.80
C HIS A 261 -6.64 11.81 35.43
N PRO A 262 -5.60 10.96 35.28
CA PRO A 262 -4.78 10.87 34.06
C PRO A 262 -5.29 9.82 33.06
N GLU A 263 -6.59 9.82 32.74
CA GLU A 263 -7.14 8.98 31.67
C GLU A 263 -7.96 9.85 30.71
N SER A 264 -7.73 9.67 29.40
CA SER A 264 -8.50 10.25 28.27
C SER A 264 -7.86 11.39 27.45
N CYS A 265 -6.63 11.22 26.96
CA CYS A 265 -6.28 11.59 25.57
C CYS A 265 -5.26 10.56 25.04
N VAL A 266 -5.49 9.96 23.86
CA VAL A 266 -4.56 8.99 23.24
C VAL A 266 -3.23 9.70 22.94
N LYS A 267 -2.11 9.09 23.35
CA LYS A 267 -0.76 9.69 23.39
C LYS A 267 -0.21 10.13 22.02
N ASP A 268 -0.87 9.73 20.93
CA ASP A 268 -0.45 9.97 19.54
C ASP A 268 -1.38 10.93 18.77
N SER A 269 -2.23 11.69 19.46
CA SER A 269 -3.10 12.69 18.83
C SER A 269 -2.40 14.05 18.67
N PRO A 270 -2.65 14.79 17.58
CA PRO A 270 -2.16 16.16 17.40
C PRO A 270 -2.64 17.09 18.53
N TYR A 271 -1.79 17.99 19.02
CA TYR A 271 -2.14 18.98 20.05
C TYR A 271 -1.84 20.41 19.60
N PHE A 272 -2.52 21.41 20.17
CA PHE A 272 -2.34 22.83 19.82
C PHE A 272 -1.44 23.51 20.85
N ASN A 273 -0.37 24.18 20.41
CA ASN A 273 0.61 24.83 21.32
C ASN A 273 0.42 26.35 21.45
N GLY A 274 -0.75 26.87 21.09
CA GLY A 274 -1.07 28.30 21.14
C GLY A 274 -0.90 29.04 19.82
N ASP A 275 0.06 28.63 18.98
CA ASP A 275 0.33 29.27 17.68
C ASP A 275 -0.04 28.38 16.48
N ASN A 276 -0.02 27.05 16.65
CA ASN A 276 -0.24 26.06 15.59
C ASN A 276 -0.58 24.67 16.15
N CYS A 277 -1.18 23.82 15.29
CA CYS A 277 -1.33 22.39 15.53
C CYS A 277 0.03 21.70 15.37
N VAL A 278 0.50 21.04 16.43
CA VAL A 278 1.75 20.31 16.49
C VAL A 278 1.42 18.83 16.60
N MET A 279 1.89 18.02 15.63
CA MET A 279 1.92 16.57 15.85
C MET A 279 2.99 16.29 16.91
N PRO A 280 2.73 15.40 17.89
CA PRO A 280 3.81 14.90 18.74
C PRO A 280 4.91 14.32 17.84
N PRO A 281 6.19 14.42 18.22
CA PRO A 281 7.26 13.83 17.45
C PRO A 281 6.99 12.33 17.35
N SER A 282 6.53 11.90 16.17
CA SER A 282 6.49 10.49 15.83
C SER A 282 7.92 9.94 16.01
N MET A 283 8.03 8.74 16.57
CA MET A 283 9.27 7.97 16.46
C MET A 283 9.78 8.15 15.03
N PRO A 284 11.04 8.58 14.84
CA PRO A 284 11.52 8.90 13.51
C PRO A 284 11.31 7.67 12.64
N PRO A 285 10.65 7.79 11.47
CA PRO A 285 10.72 6.72 10.50
C PRO A 285 12.20 6.47 10.26
N TYR A 286 12.62 5.22 10.34
CA TYR A 286 13.97 4.83 9.95
C TYR A 286 14.15 5.22 8.48
N SER A 287 14.70 6.42 8.27
CA SER A 287 14.96 7.01 6.96
C SER A 287 16.48 6.98 6.77
N PRO A 288 17.00 6.10 5.91
CA PRO A 288 18.38 6.20 5.47
C PRO A 288 18.41 6.84 4.08
N TYR A 289 17.97 8.09 3.90
CA TYR A 289 18.10 8.72 2.58
C TYR A 289 18.63 10.15 2.65
N GLN A 290 19.94 10.23 2.46
CA GLN A 290 20.69 11.43 2.13
C GLN A 290 20.59 11.68 0.61
N ASN A 291 20.38 12.94 0.22
CA ASN A 291 20.18 13.42 -1.15
C ASN A 291 21.19 12.86 -2.19
N PRO A 292 20.75 12.28 -3.33
CA PRO A 292 21.65 11.83 -4.40
C PRO A 292 21.68 12.82 -5.57
N LEU A 293 22.06 14.08 -5.34
CA LEU A 293 22.40 15.00 -6.44
C LEU A 293 23.84 14.83 -6.95
N ASN A 294 24.60 13.87 -6.40
CA ASN A 294 26.04 13.73 -6.63
C ASN A 294 26.49 12.42 -7.31
N ALA A 295 25.57 11.53 -7.71
CA ALA A 295 25.95 10.21 -8.25
C ALA A 295 26.38 10.26 -9.74
N SER A 296 25.68 11.04 -10.56
CA SER A 296 25.99 11.19 -12.00
C SER A 296 27.33 11.91 -12.23
N THR A 297 27.63 12.93 -11.42
CA THR A 297 28.90 13.65 -11.43
C THR A 297 30.06 12.72 -11.03
N ARG A 298 29.88 11.84 -10.04
CA ARG A 298 30.94 10.95 -9.52
C ARG A 298 31.31 9.80 -10.46
N LEU A 299 30.33 9.21 -11.17
CA LEU A 299 30.60 8.19 -12.20
C LEU A 299 31.42 8.76 -13.37
N SER A 300 31.13 10.01 -13.76
CA SER A 300 31.86 10.72 -14.81
C SER A 300 33.32 10.98 -14.41
N PHE A 301 33.56 11.38 -13.15
CA PHE A 301 34.92 11.58 -12.63
C PHE A 301 35.70 10.27 -12.53
N ALA A 302 35.09 9.16 -12.09
CA ALA A 302 35.76 7.87 -11.98
C ALA A 302 36.19 7.30 -13.34
N PHE A 303 35.39 7.49 -14.38
CA PHE A 303 35.74 7.05 -15.73
C PHE A 303 36.88 7.90 -16.33
N LEU A 304 36.85 9.21 -16.09
CA LEU A 304 37.88 10.13 -16.56
C LEU A 304 39.23 9.90 -15.85
N THR A 305 39.22 9.55 -14.56
CA THR A 305 40.44 9.19 -13.82
C THR A 305 41.03 7.84 -14.28
N LEU A 306 40.21 6.85 -14.60
CA LEU A 306 40.68 5.58 -15.17
C LEU A 306 41.27 5.75 -16.58
N LEU A 307 40.67 6.61 -17.41
CA LEU A 307 41.15 6.87 -18.77
C LEU A 307 42.48 7.66 -18.77
N THR A 308 42.64 8.60 -17.86
CA THR A 308 43.89 9.37 -17.70
C THR A 308 45.02 8.54 -17.11
N MET A 309 44.72 7.61 -16.20
CA MET A 309 45.72 6.68 -15.65
C MET A 309 46.18 5.63 -16.67
N SER A 310 45.30 5.17 -17.55
CA SER A 310 45.70 4.23 -18.62
C SER A 310 46.55 4.90 -19.70
N LEU A 311 46.25 6.15 -20.06
CA LEU A 311 47.07 6.93 -21.01
C LEU A 311 48.46 7.26 -20.45
N SER A 312 48.57 7.63 -19.16
CA SER A 312 49.87 7.92 -18.55
C SER A 312 50.78 6.69 -18.47
N VAL A 313 50.21 5.52 -18.19
CA VAL A 313 50.95 4.23 -18.23
C VAL A 313 51.43 3.92 -19.65
N PHE A 314 50.61 4.17 -20.67
CA PHE A 314 51.02 3.96 -22.07
C PHE A 314 52.20 4.85 -22.46
N PHE A 315 52.20 6.13 -22.07
CA PHE A 315 53.31 7.04 -22.33
C PHE A 315 54.61 6.64 -21.62
N VAL A 316 54.53 6.13 -20.39
CA VAL A 316 55.71 5.66 -19.65
C VAL A 316 56.30 4.39 -20.27
N PHE A 317 55.48 3.50 -20.84
CA PHE A 317 55.98 2.29 -21.52
C PHE A 317 56.51 2.54 -22.94
N VAL A 318 56.08 3.61 -23.61
CA VAL A 318 56.53 3.94 -24.97
C VAL A 318 57.84 4.75 -24.97
N TYR A 319 58.13 5.52 -23.91
CA TYR A 319 59.27 6.45 -23.84
C TYR A 319 60.39 6.05 -22.85
N VAL A 320 60.31 4.88 -22.22
CA VAL A 320 61.36 4.28 -21.36
C VAL A 320 61.87 2.98 -21.97
#